data_AF-A0A6U3RDF4-F1
#
_entry.id   AF-A0A6U3RDF4-F1
#
_cell.length_a   1.000
_cell.length_b   1.000
_cell.length_c   1.000
_cell.angle_alpha   90.00
_cell.angle_beta   90.00
_cell.angle_gamma   90.00
#
_symmetry.space_group_name_H-M   'P 1'
#
loop_
_entity.id
_entity.type
_entity.pdbx_description
1 polymer ?
#
loop_
_entity_poly.entity_id
_entity_poly.type
_entity_poly.pdbx_seq_one_letter_code
_entity_poly.pdbx_strand_id
1 'polypeptide(L)'
;MHEDDVYELGFSISDSVKSQLDDFEPSLIHISVPDCAALALVQYARDCEIPLMGTHHSNLPEYMNHYPGARWVGHLIAHFLRHNFNFLQVLYATTPYMRQYLIDTHKLDRVTELRVWGRGIDLDRFSPKKRSDKFREKLGIDPDDVVICFVGRLVAEKRPDIVANIIKRFHAENVPFHALIVGAGPAENEMKKLPNTTCAGWLDGDDLATAYASSDIYLFPSSVETFGNATLEAAASGLPLVVDLGCSGHLVKDGVNGYGCGSDDLDAYYQATLTLLTDDEKRAEFSLQSRQMSQQYENRKVMSQMVANYSHVYDEFYSKYGGHHRNRDKQYANKDSFLAGTYPKPIALALIEFFSYEIGKLLTVSFNGIPKVPRYNPTSDISVVAKYGRYEQP
;
A
#
# COMPACT_ATOMS: atom_id res chain seq x y z
N MET A 1 -16.15 15.12 -0.28
CA MET A 1 -14.76 15.12 -0.78
C MET A 1 -14.06 16.23 -0.02
N HIS A 2 -13.05 15.91 0.79
CA HIS A 2 -12.05 16.93 1.08
C HIS A 2 -11.33 17.22 -0.24
N GLU A 3 -11.09 18.50 -0.53
CA GLU A 3 -10.40 18.98 -1.74
C GLU A 3 -8.92 18.54 -1.80
N ASP A 4 -8.44 17.77 -0.82
CA ASP A 4 -7.02 17.48 -0.58
C ASP A 4 -6.54 16.12 -1.11
N ASP A 5 -7.42 15.26 -1.66
CA ASP A 5 -7.04 13.92 -2.17
C ASP A 5 -6.72 13.92 -3.68
N VAL A 6 -6.07 14.97 -4.19
CA VAL A 6 -5.51 14.93 -5.55
C VAL A 6 -4.10 14.40 -5.45
N TYR A 7 -3.81 13.26 -6.10
CA TYR A 7 -2.45 12.73 -6.20
C TYR A 7 -1.58 13.78 -6.92
N GLU A 8 -0.71 14.45 -6.18
CA GLU A 8 0.19 15.46 -6.74
C GLU A 8 1.43 14.79 -7.33
N LEU A 9 1.65 14.99 -8.63
CA LEU A 9 2.84 14.50 -9.31
C LEU A 9 3.97 15.51 -9.18
N GLY A 10 5.05 15.15 -8.48
CA GLY A 10 6.28 15.94 -8.47
C GLY A 10 7.02 15.79 -9.79
N PHE A 11 7.51 16.88 -10.39
CA PHE A 11 8.27 16.88 -11.67
C PHE A 11 9.79 17.10 -11.50
N SER A 12 10.20 17.84 -10.47
CA SER A 12 11.59 18.13 -10.14
C SER A 12 11.76 18.51 -8.66
N ILE A 13 13.00 18.42 -8.16
CA ILE A 13 13.39 18.99 -6.87
C ILE A 13 13.85 20.43 -7.06
N SER A 14 13.38 21.34 -6.21
CA SER A 14 13.79 22.74 -6.22
C SER A 14 15.22 22.92 -5.70
N ASP A 15 15.85 24.06 -5.98
CA ASP A 15 17.18 24.38 -5.43
C ASP A 15 17.15 24.47 -3.89
N SER A 16 16.01 24.87 -3.32
CA SER A 16 15.81 24.82 -1.87
C SER A 16 15.87 23.40 -1.32
N VAL A 17 15.25 22.44 -2.02
CA VAL A 17 15.29 21.01 -1.61
C VAL A 17 16.70 20.46 -1.76
N LYS A 18 17.42 20.81 -2.82
CA LYS A 18 18.83 20.42 -2.98
C LYS A 18 19.70 20.97 -1.86
N SER A 19 19.56 22.26 -1.51
CA SER A 19 20.30 22.86 -0.38
C SER A 19 20.00 22.13 0.93
N GLN A 20 18.74 21.74 1.17
CA GLN A 20 18.39 20.95 2.36
C GLN A 20 19.03 19.55 2.35
N LEU A 21 19.14 18.91 1.18
CA LEU A 21 19.84 17.63 1.06
C LEU A 21 21.35 17.79 1.30
N ASP A 22 21.96 18.83 0.75
CA ASP A 22 23.37 19.14 0.94
C ASP A 22 23.67 19.43 2.43
N ASP A 23 22.81 20.23 3.09
CA ASP A 23 22.92 20.52 4.52
C ASP A 23 22.69 19.28 5.40
N PHE A 24 21.80 18.38 4.97
CA PHE A 24 21.50 17.15 5.70
C PHE A 24 22.64 16.12 5.57
N GLU A 25 23.31 16.05 4.42
CA GLU A 25 24.33 15.05 4.07
C GLU A 25 23.81 13.61 4.22
N PRO A 26 22.90 13.14 3.34
CA PRO A 26 22.41 11.78 3.38
C PRO A 26 23.54 10.76 3.27
N SER A 27 23.47 9.70 4.08
CA SER A 27 24.25 8.49 3.82
C SER A 27 23.54 7.56 2.85
N LEU A 28 22.21 7.67 2.72
CA LEU A 28 21.39 6.85 1.85
C LEU A 28 20.06 7.56 1.55
N ILE A 29 19.53 7.35 0.34
CA ILE A 29 18.23 7.88 -0.08
C ILE A 29 17.27 6.70 -0.33
N HIS A 30 16.11 6.74 0.35
CA HIS A 30 15.04 5.74 0.22
C HIS A 30 13.81 6.33 -0.46
N ILE A 31 13.51 5.86 -1.68
CA ILE A 31 12.39 6.32 -2.51
C ILE A 31 11.14 5.46 -2.23
N SER A 32 10.09 6.09 -1.70
CA SER A 32 8.77 5.48 -1.44
C SER A 32 7.74 5.77 -2.53
N VAL A 33 7.92 6.87 -3.27
CA VAL A 33 7.03 7.32 -4.35
C VAL A 33 7.85 7.47 -5.64
N PRO A 34 7.70 6.57 -6.62
CA PRO A 34 8.51 6.57 -7.84
C PRO A 34 7.95 7.50 -8.94
N ASP A 35 7.79 8.78 -8.64
CA ASP A 35 7.30 9.81 -9.58
C ASP A 35 8.44 10.49 -10.37
N CYS A 36 8.16 11.60 -11.06
CA CYS A 36 9.17 12.35 -11.79
C CYS A 36 10.14 13.11 -10.86
N ALA A 37 9.71 13.52 -9.66
CA ALA A 37 10.60 14.10 -8.64
C ALA A 37 11.58 13.04 -8.11
N ALA A 38 11.13 11.79 -7.97
CA ALA A 38 12.03 10.68 -7.63
C ALA A 38 13.15 10.49 -8.66
N LEU A 39 12.90 10.71 -9.96
CA LEU A 39 13.99 10.68 -10.97
C LEU A 39 15.03 11.79 -10.74
N ALA A 40 14.61 12.95 -10.24
CA ALA A 40 15.52 14.03 -9.87
C ALA A 40 16.35 13.69 -8.62
N LEU A 41 15.74 13.02 -7.63
CA LEU A 41 16.47 12.49 -6.46
C LEU A 41 17.44 11.37 -6.84
N VAL A 42 17.06 10.49 -7.77
CA VAL A 42 17.96 9.48 -8.33
C VAL A 42 19.15 10.15 -9.00
N GLN A 43 18.94 11.21 -9.78
CA GLN A 43 20.03 11.96 -10.41
C GLN A 43 20.96 12.57 -9.36
N TYR A 44 20.40 13.28 -8.37
CA TYR A 44 21.16 13.85 -7.25
C TYR A 44 22.01 12.81 -6.54
N ALA A 45 21.42 11.68 -6.14
CA ALA A 45 22.14 10.60 -5.46
C ALA A 45 23.24 9.98 -6.31
N ARG A 46 23.08 9.98 -7.65
CA ARG A 46 24.12 9.51 -8.57
C ARG A 46 25.28 10.47 -8.70
N ASP A 47 24.99 11.77 -8.76
CA ASP A 47 26.01 12.82 -8.86
C ASP A 47 26.82 12.96 -7.56
N CYS A 48 26.16 12.74 -6.41
CA CYS A 48 26.78 12.76 -5.08
C CYS A 48 27.31 11.40 -4.62
N GLU A 49 27.14 10.34 -5.42
CA GLU A 49 27.58 8.98 -5.08
C GLU A 49 27.02 8.45 -3.75
N ILE A 50 25.71 8.66 -3.57
CA ILE A 50 24.95 8.24 -2.40
C ILE A 50 24.15 6.97 -2.73
N PRO A 51 24.11 5.97 -1.84
CA PRO A 51 23.30 4.78 -1.99
C PRO A 51 21.80 5.05 -2.23
N LEU A 52 21.18 4.22 -3.08
CA LEU A 52 19.76 4.33 -3.46
C LEU A 52 19.01 3.02 -3.22
N MET A 53 17.88 3.11 -2.53
CA MET A 53 16.90 2.02 -2.42
C MET A 53 15.47 2.51 -2.56
N GLY A 54 14.52 1.59 -2.72
CA GLY A 54 13.10 1.91 -2.79
C GLY A 54 12.22 0.88 -2.10
N THR A 55 10.95 1.24 -1.88
CA THR A 55 9.90 0.29 -1.48
C THR A 55 8.70 0.41 -2.42
N HIS A 56 8.17 -0.72 -2.86
CA HIS A 56 6.97 -0.80 -3.69
C HIS A 56 5.71 -0.83 -2.82
N HIS A 57 5.05 0.31 -2.66
CA HIS A 57 3.86 0.44 -1.81
C HIS A 57 2.51 0.32 -2.52
N SER A 58 2.45 0.63 -3.83
CA SER A 58 1.19 0.72 -4.58
C SER A 58 1.32 0.06 -5.94
N ASN A 59 0.41 -0.86 -6.25
CA ASN A 59 0.36 -1.51 -7.57
C ASN A 59 -0.45 -0.67 -8.59
N LEU A 60 0.01 0.56 -8.86
CA LEU A 60 -0.63 1.52 -9.77
C LEU A 60 -1.04 0.92 -11.13
N PRO A 61 -0.21 0.10 -11.80
CA PRO A 61 -0.61 -0.56 -13.05
C PRO A 61 -1.90 -1.38 -12.94
N GLU A 62 -2.07 -2.10 -11.82
CA GLU A 62 -3.21 -3.00 -11.63
C GLU A 62 -4.49 -2.26 -11.25
N TYR A 63 -4.39 -1.14 -10.52
CA TYR A 63 -5.54 -0.26 -10.27
C TYR A 63 -6.22 0.19 -11.58
N MET A 64 -5.44 0.41 -12.65
CA MET A 64 -5.98 0.83 -13.95
C MET A 64 -6.89 -0.24 -14.60
N ASN A 65 -6.82 -1.50 -14.18
CA ASN A 65 -7.71 -2.55 -14.68
C ASN A 65 -9.17 -2.35 -14.24
N HIS A 66 -9.41 -1.64 -13.12
CA HIS A 66 -10.75 -1.31 -12.64
C HIS A 66 -11.39 -0.12 -13.38
N TYR A 67 -10.66 0.50 -14.33
CA TYR A 67 -11.13 1.62 -15.15
C TYR A 67 -11.08 1.20 -16.62
N PRO A 68 -12.19 0.67 -17.20
CA PRO A 68 -12.20 0.04 -18.53
C PRO A 68 -11.60 0.88 -19.67
N GLY A 69 -11.72 2.22 -19.61
CA GLY A 69 -11.14 3.14 -20.60
C GLY A 69 -9.65 3.45 -20.43
N ALA A 70 -9.05 3.09 -19.30
CA ALA A 70 -7.68 3.46 -18.90
C ALA A 70 -6.74 2.26 -18.73
N ARG A 71 -7.19 1.03 -18.99
CA ARG A 71 -6.36 -0.19 -18.82
C ARG A 71 -5.00 -0.12 -19.53
N TRP A 72 -4.96 0.45 -20.73
CA TRP A 72 -3.72 0.62 -21.50
C TRP A 72 -2.71 1.56 -20.82
N VAL A 73 -3.19 2.52 -20.01
CA VAL A 73 -2.35 3.42 -19.21
C VAL A 73 -1.54 2.62 -18.18
N GLY A 74 -2.11 1.51 -17.66
CA GLY A 74 -1.40 0.61 -16.77
C GLY A 74 -0.09 0.08 -17.36
N HIS A 75 -0.05 -0.20 -18.67
CA HIS A 75 1.18 -0.63 -19.36
C HIS A 75 2.22 0.49 -19.44
N LEU A 76 1.80 1.73 -19.66
CA LEU A 76 2.69 2.89 -19.67
C LEU A 76 3.26 3.16 -18.27
N ILE A 77 2.41 3.11 -17.25
CA ILE A 77 2.83 3.25 -15.85
C ILE A 77 3.82 2.14 -15.49
N ALA A 78 3.53 0.88 -15.85
CA ALA A 78 4.45 -0.23 -15.59
C ALA A 78 5.83 -0.03 -16.23
N HIS A 79 5.87 0.47 -17.48
CA HIS A 79 7.12 0.76 -18.15
C HIS A 79 7.89 1.91 -17.49
N PHE A 80 7.17 2.98 -17.10
CA PHE A 80 7.73 4.10 -16.37
C PHE A 80 8.30 3.69 -15.01
N LEU A 81 7.54 2.91 -14.23
CA LEU A 81 7.99 2.38 -12.93
C LEU A 81 9.20 1.47 -13.09
N ARG A 82 9.20 0.58 -14.09
CA ARG A 82 10.36 -0.26 -14.41
C ARG A 82 11.59 0.57 -14.74
N HIS A 83 11.45 1.65 -15.51
CA HIS A 83 12.54 2.59 -15.79
C HIS A 83 13.05 3.26 -14.51
N ASN A 84 12.15 3.76 -13.66
CA ASN A 84 12.50 4.42 -12.40
C ASN A 84 13.26 3.47 -11.45
N PHE A 85 12.74 2.26 -11.25
CA PHE A 85 13.33 1.28 -10.33
C PHE A 85 14.66 0.69 -10.79
N ASN A 86 14.97 0.76 -12.08
CA ASN A 86 16.26 0.32 -12.61
C ASN A 86 17.48 1.02 -11.95
N PHE A 87 17.29 2.24 -11.44
CA PHE A 87 18.39 2.99 -10.80
C PHE A 87 18.60 2.62 -9.33
N LEU A 88 17.73 1.80 -8.74
CA LEU A 88 17.81 1.43 -7.33
C LEU A 88 18.73 0.22 -7.14
N GLN A 89 19.53 0.23 -6.08
CA GLN A 89 20.33 -0.95 -5.70
C GLN A 89 19.42 -2.10 -5.29
N VAL A 90 18.41 -1.78 -4.49
CA VAL A 90 17.37 -2.70 -4.05
C VAL A 90 16.01 -2.03 -4.05
N LEU A 91 15.00 -2.78 -4.48
CA LEU A 91 13.59 -2.47 -4.32
C LEU A 91 12.97 -3.51 -3.37
N TYR A 92 12.41 -3.02 -2.26
CA TYR A 92 11.69 -3.85 -1.31
C TYR A 92 10.23 -4.00 -1.75
N ALA A 93 9.80 -5.25 -1.96
CA ALA A 93 8.39 -5.58 -2.04
C ALA A 93 7.82 -5.80 -0.64
N THR A 94 6.55 -5.45 -0.46
CA THR A 94 5.85 -5.57 0.83
C THR A 94 5.60 -7.00 1.27
N THR A 95 5.53 -7.95 0.34
CA THR A 95 5.26 -9.37 0.62
C THR A 95 6.03 -10.29 -0.33
N PRO A 96 6.25 -11.56 0.02
CA PRO A 96 6.81 -12.55 -0.91
C PRO A 96 5.96 -12.73 -2.16
N TYR A 97 4.63 -12.68 -2.04
CA TYR A 97 3.72 -12.73 -3.18
C TYR A 97 3.95 -11.56 -4.12
N MET A 98 3.98 -10.32 -3.59
CA MET A 98 4.21 -9.12 -4.39
C MET A 98 5.59 -9.15 -5.06
N ARG A 99 6.62 -9.64 -4.35
CA ARG A 99 7.94 -9.87 -4.96
C ARG A 99 7.84 -10.78 -6.19
N GLN A 100 7.15 -11.91 -6.06
CA GLN A 100 6.99 -12.86 -7.16
C GLN A 100 6.16 -12.26 -8.31
N TYR A 101 5.09 -11.53 -8.00
CA TYR A 101 4.28 -10.79 -8.98
C TYR A 101 5.13 -9.79 -9.78
N LEU A 102 5.97 -8.99 -9.11
CA LEU A 102 6.85 -8.01 -9.77
C LEU A 102 7.88 -8.69 -10.70
N ILE A 103 8.32 -9.90 -10.37
CA ILE A 103 9.18 -10.74 -11.23
C ILE A 103 8.39 -11.23 -12.44
N ASP A 104 7.23 -11.85 -12.21
CA ASP A 104 6.50 -12.53 -13.26
C ASP A 104 5.86 -11.56 -14.25
N THR A 105 5.26 -10.48 -13.75
CA THR A 105 4.52 -9.49 -14.56
C THR A 105 5.42 -8.40 -15.12
N HIS A 106 6.37 -7.88 -14.34
CA HIS A 106 7.14 -6.69 -14.71
C HIS A 106 8.64 -6.96 -14.94
N LYS A 107 9.11 -8.19 -14.67
CA LYS A 107 10.52 -8.60 -14.83
C LYS A 107 11.47 -7.66 -14.08
N LEU A 108 11.06 -7.21 -12.87
CA LEU A 108 11.84 -6.23 -12.10
C LEU A 108 13.16 -6.79 -11.57
N ASP A 109 13.26 -8.10 -11.38
CA ASP A 109 14.52 -8.80 -11.06
C ASP A 109 15.60 -8.62 -12.13
N ARG A 110 15.21 -8.27 -13.36
CA ARG A 110 16.14 -8.00 -14.45
C ARG A 110 16.65 -6.57 -14.49
N VAL A 111 16.20 -5.70 -13.59
CA VAL A 111 16.65 -4.29 -13.54
C VAL A 111 17.11 -3.83 -12.17
N THR A 112 16.62 -4.44 -11.10
CA THR A 112 16.99 -4.12 -9.72
C THR A 112 16.93 -5.36 -8.86
N GLU A 113 17.66 -5.36 -7.74
CA GLU A 113 17.55 -6.44 -6.76
C GLU A 113 16.22 -6.34 -6.01
N LEU A 114 15.49 -7.45 -5.89
CA LEU A 114 14.21 -7.50 -5.18
C LEU A 114 14.36 -8.22 -3.83
N ARG A 115 14.09 -7.49 -2.74
CA ARG A 115 14.02 -8.03 -1.37
C ARG A 115 12.61 -7.86 -0.80
N VAL A 116 12.33 -8.47 0.35
CA VAL A 116 11.03 -8.37 1.03
C VAL A 116 11.18 -7.62 2.34
N TRP A 117 10.33 -6.63 2.55
CA TRP A 117 10.16 -5.97 3.84
C TRP A 117 8.68 -5.64 4.01
N GLY A 118 8.08 -6.18 5.08
CA GLY A 118 6.65 -6.03 5.36
C GLY A 118 6.29 -4.72 6.02
N ARG A 119 5.03 -4.61 6.46
CA ARG A 119 4.55 -3.50 7.28
C ARG A 119 4.37 -3.93 8.73
N GLY A 120 4.49 -2.94 9.60
CA GLY A 120 4.29 -3.09 11.03
C GLY A 120 2.85 -2.81 11.45
N ILE A 121 2.49 -3.31 12.63
CA ILE A 121 1.22 -3.01 13.31
C ILE A 121 1.46 -2.58 14.76
N ASP A 122 0.65 -1.63 15.23
CA ASP A 122 0.55 -1.24 16.63
C ASP A 122 -0.38 -2.22 17.36
N LEU A 123 0.21 -3.20 18.05
CA LEU A 123 -0.50 -4.28 18.73
C LEU A 123 -1.22 -3.86 20.01
N ASP A 124 -0.93 -2.65 20.52
CA ASP A 124 -1.59 -2.06 21.68
C ASP A 124 -2.84 -1.29 21.24
N ARG A 125 -2.74 -0.58 20.11
CA ARG A 125 -3.89 0.07 19.48
C ARG A 125 -4.86 -0.96 18.92
N PHE A 126 -4.40 -1.85 18.03
CA PHE A 126 -5.23 -2.91 17.45
C PHE A 126 -5.13 -4.16 18.30
N SER A 127 -6.15 -4.39 19.12
CA SER A 127 -6.15 -5.43 20.14
C SER A 127 -7.57 -5.87 20.47
N PRO A 128 -7.82 -7.17 20.74
CA PRO A 128 -9.13 -7.63 21.22
C PRO A 128 -9.60 -6.90 22.49
N LYS A 129 -8.66 -6.32 23.27
CA LYS A 129 -8.95 -5.52 24.47
C LYS A 129 -9.73 -4.24 24.19
N LYS A 130 -9.84 -3.80 22.93
CA LYS A 130 -10.59 -2.60 22.52
C LYS A 130 -12.08 -2.87 22.30
N ARG A 131 -12.55 -4.12 22.47
CA ARG A 131 -13.97 -4.50 22.34
C ARG A 131 -14.83 -3.64 23.27
N SER A 132 -15.96 -3.15 22.75
CA SER A 132 -16.84 -2.24 23.47
C SER A 132 -18.31 -2.54 23.19
N ASP A 133 -19.03 -3.01 24.19
CA ASP A 133 -20.48 -3.25 24.08
C ASP A 133 -21.24 -1.93 23.89
N LYS A 134 -20.74 -0.83 24.47
CA LYS A 134 -21.29 0.52 24.25
C LYS A 134 -21.17 0.97 22.80
N PHE A 135 -20.11 0.55 22.11
CA PHE A 135 -19.96 0.84 20.68
C PHE A 135 -21.01 0.08 19.86
N ARG A 136 -21.23 -1.21 20.17
CA ARG A 136 -22.29 -2.02 19.55
C ARG A 136 -23.68 -1.41 19.79
N GLU A 137 -23.98 -1.05 21.04
CA GLU A 137 -25.24 -0.42 21.43
C GLU A 137 -25.49 0.89 20.65
N LYS A 138 -24.48 1.76 20.56
CA LYS A 138 -24.58 3.03 19.80
C LYS A 138 -24.89 2.81 18.32
N LEU A 139 -24.45 1.69 17.76
CA LEU A 139 -24.68 1.31 16.36
C LEU A 139 -25.96 0.49 16.15
N GLY A 140 -26.72 0.23 17.23
CA GLY A 140 -27.93 -0.58 17.20
C GLY A 140 -27.68 -2.05 16.90
N ILE A 141 -26.50 -2.57 17.27
CA ILE A 141 -26.12 -3.98 17.11
C ILE A 141 -26.52 -4.73 18.38
N ASP A 142 -27.31 -5.81 18.25
CA ASP A 142 -27.73 -6.58 19.42
C ASP A 142 -26.53 -7.30 20.07
N PRO A 143 -26.55 -7.56 21.39
CA PRO A 143 -25.40 -8.17 22.08
C PRO A 143 -25.01 -9.55 21.55
N ASP A 144 -25.99 -10.33 21.09
CA ASP A 144 -25.81 -11.71 20.64
C ASP A 144 -25.53 -11.83 19.12
N ASP A 145 -25.59 -10.72 18.37
CA ASP A 145 -25.32 -10.75 16.94
C ASP A 145 -23.87 -11.10 16.63
N VAL A 146 -23.66 -11.93 15.61
CA VAL A 146 -22.32 -12.13 15.03
C VAL A 146 -22.09 -11.06 13.97
N VAL A 147 -21.07 -10.23 14.19
CA VAL A 147 -20.78 -9.05 13.38
C VAL A 147 -19.75 -9.37 12.28
N ILE A 148 -20.18 -9.30 11.03
CA ILE A 148 -19.32 -9.34 9.85
C ILE A 148 -18.86 -7.93 9.54
N CYS A 149 -17.56 -7.65 9.63
CA CYS A 149 -17.01 -6.33 9.33
C CYS A 149 -16.27 -6.28 8.00
N PHE A 150 -16.48 -5.17 7.31
CA PHE A 150 -15.68 -4.74 6.18
C PHE A 150 -15.09 -3.37 6.52
N VAL A 151 -13.78 -3.22 6.33
CA VAL A 151 -13.07 -1.95 6.54
C VAL A 151 -12.26 -1.64 5.30
N GLY A 152 -12.54 -0.50 4.68
CA GLY A 152 -11.78 0.02 3.55
C GLY A 152 -12.54 1.05 2.73
N ARG A 153 -11.86 1.66 1.76
CA ARG A 153 -12.51 2.55 0.79
C ARG A 153 -13.60 1.78 0.03
N LEU A 154 -14.77 2.39 -0.16
CA LEU A 154 -15.91 1.77 -0.85
C LEU A 154 -15.81 1.99 -2.37
N VAL A 155 -14.72 1.47 -2.95
CA VAL A 155 -14.30 1.60 -4.35
C VAL A 155 -14.18 0.23 -5.02
N ALA A 156 -14.15 0.18 -6.35
CA ALA A 156 -14.27 -1.05 -7.13
C ALA A 156 -13.21 -2.11 -6.80
N GLU A 157 -11.96 -1.69 -6.57
CA GLU A 157 -10.86 -2.62 -6.26
C GLU A 157 -10.98 -3.27 -4.86
N LYS A 158 -11.80 -2.70 -3.97
CA LYS A 158 -12.08 -3.29 -2.64
C LYS A 158 -13.26 -4.26 -2.66
N ARG A 159 -13.89 -4.41 -3.83
CA ARG A 159 -14.97 -5.36 -4.10
C ARG A 159 -16.15 -5.30 -3.10
N PRO A 160 -16.70 -4.11 -2.78
CA PRO A 160 -17.90 -4.03 -1.95
C PRO A 160 -19.11 -4.73 -2.60
N ASP A 161 -19.07 -5.00 -3.91
CA ASP A 161 -20.04 -5.84 -4.62
C ASP A 161 -20.12 -7.26 -4.07
N ILE A 162 -18.99 -7.90 -3.76
CA ILE A 162 -18.95 -9.25 -3.19
C ILE A 162 -19.59 -9.24 -1.80
N VAL A 163 -19.22 -8.26 -0.96
CA VAL A 163 -19.79 -8.09 0.38
C VAL A 163 -21.31 -7.90 0.31
N ALA A 164 -21.79 -7.03 -0.57
CA ALA A 164 -23.22 -6.78 -0.77
C ALA A 164 -23.98 -8.04 -1.22
N ASN A 165 -23.39 -8.84 -2.13
CA ASN A 165 -24.01 -10.09 -2.59
C ASN A 165 -24.12 -11.13 -1.47
N ILE A 166 -23.07 -11.28 -0.65
CA ILE A 166 -23.07 -12.19 0.50
C ILE A 166 -24.14 -11.80 1.53
N ILE A 167 -24.20 -10.51 1.90
CA ILE A 167 -25.20 -9.98 2.84
C ILE A 167 -26.63 -10.22 2.33
N LYS A 168 -26.90 -9.93 1.05
CA LYS A 168 -28.21 -10.18 0.43
C LYS A 168 -28.58 -11.66 0.46
N ARG A 169 -27.62 -12.55 0.21
CA ARG A 169 -27.83 -13.99 0.24
C ARG A 169 -28.14 -14.50 1.64
N PHE A 170 -27.35 -14.11 2.66
CA PHE A 170 -27.63 -14.45 4.05
C PHE A 170 -29.01 -13.99 4.49
N HIS A 171 -29.41 -12.77 4.13
CA HIS A 171 -30.73 -12.27 4.44
C HIS A 171 -31.85 -13.09 3.77
N ALA A 172 -31.70 -13.43 2.49
CA ALA A 172 -32.67 -14.26 1.77
C ALA A 172 -32.80 -15.68 2.36
N GLU A 173 -31.71 -16.22 2.90
CA GLU A 173 -31.65 -17.53 3.55
C GLU A 173 -32.00 -17.48 5.05
N ASN A 174 -32.34 -16.31 5.60
CA ASN A 174 -32.64 -16.07 7.02
C ASN A 174 -31.49 -16.50 7.97
N VAL A 175 -30.24 -16.36 7.53
CA VAL A 175 -29.08 -16.54 8.40
C VAL A 175 -28.99 -15.34 9.34
N PRO A 176 -28.83 -15.53 10.67
CA PRO A 176 -28.65 -14.43 11.62
C PRO A 176 -27.25 -13.83 11.50
N PHE A 177 -27.16 -12.52 11.30
CA PHE A 177 -25.91 -11.76 11.26
C PHE A 177 -26.20 -10.27 11.42
N HIS A 178 -25.16 -9.51 11.77
CA HIS A 178 -25.11 -8.06 11.56
C HIS A 178 -23.89 -7.69 10.73
N ALA A 179 -24.02 -6.78 9.76
CA ALA A 179 -22.91 -6.30 8.96
C ALA A 179 -22.47 -4.90 9.40
N LEU A 180 -21.18 -4.72 9.64
CA LEU A 180 -20.56 -3.43 9.97
C LEU A 180 -19.66 -2.97 8.82
N ILE A 181 -20.05 -1.89 8.14
CA ILE A 181 -19.30 -1.32 7.03
C ILE A 181 -18.60 -0.04 7.49
N VAL A 182 -17.27 -0.05 7.49
CA VAL A 182 -16.43 1.10 7.85
C VAL A 182 -15.68 1.57 6.60
N GLY A 183 -15.88 2.82 6.25
CA GLY A 183 -15.28 3.47 5.08
C GLY A 183 -16.25 4.39 4.35
N ALA A 184 -15.71 5.06 3.34
CA ALA A 184 -16.45 5.95 2.46
C ALA A 184 -16.05 5.71 1.00
N GLY A 185 -16.94 6.07 0.08
CA GLY A 185 -16.67 5.96 -1.36
C GLY A 185 -17.94 5.82 -2.21
N PRO A 186 -17.77 5.66 -3.54
CA PRO A 186 -18.89 5.60 -4.48
C PRO A 186 -19.96 4.55 -4.16
N ALA A 187 -19.59 3.42 -3.52
CA ALA A 187 -20.53 2.36 -3.19
C ALA A 187 -21.30 2.58 -1.86
N GLU A 188 -21.06 3.68 -1.13
CA GLU A 188 -21.66 3.92 0.20
C GLU A 188 -23.18 3.88 0.21
N ASN A 189 -23.82 4.49 -0.79
CA ASN A 189 -25.29 4.53 -0.90
C ASN A 189 -25.89 3.13 -1.12
N GLU A 190 -25.17 2.24 -1.79
CA GLU A 190 -25.63 0.86 -2.00
C GLU A 190 -25.45 0.02 -0.74
N MET A 191 -24.34 0.21 -0.01
CA MET A 191 -24.10 -0.48 1.26
C MET A 191 -25.13 -0.12 2.33
N LYS A 192 -25.55 1.16 2.40
CA LYS A 192 -26.57 1.63 3.37
C LYS A 192 -27.96 1.01 3.17
N LYS A 193 -28.25 0.46 1.99
CA LYS A 193 -29.55 -0.16 1.67
C LYS A 193 -29.59 -1.65 2.02
N LEU A 194 -28.46 -2.23 2.44
CA LEU A 194 -28.39 -3.65 2.74
C LEU A 194 -29.13 -3.97 4.05
N PRO A 195 -29.76 -5.16 4.13
CA PRO A 195 -30.43 -5.61 5.34
C PRO A 195 -29.42 -5.85 6.47
N ASN A 196 -29.85 -5.66 7.73
CA ASN A 196 -29.04 -5.90 8.94
C ASN A 196 -27.63 -5.31 8.84
N THR A 197 -27.50 -4.09 8.33
CA THR A 197 -26.22 -3.46 8.01
C THR A 197 -26.13 -2.07 8.63
N THR A 198 -25.05 -1.80 9.36
CA THR A 198 -24.69 -0.46 9.84
C THR A 198 -23.47 0.06 9.07
N CYS A 199 -23.63 1.21 8.40
CA CYS A 199 -22.52 1.94 7.81
C CYS A 199 -22.02 3.00 8.79
N ALA A 200 -20.82 2.81 9.36
CA ALA A 200 -20.24 3.72 10.34
C ALA A 200 -19.52 4.94 9.71
N GLY A 201 -19.42 4.99 8.38
CA GLY A 201 -18.65 6.00 7.67
C GLY A 201 -17.15 5.81 7.87
N TRP A 202 -16.38 6.88 7.68
CA TRP A 202 -14.92 6.85 7.87
C TRP A 202 -14.58 6.85 9.38
N LEU A 203 -13.78 5.88 9.82
CA LEU A 203 -13.21 5.81 11.16
C LEU A 203 -11.68 5.69 11.06
N ASP A 204 -10.98 6.26 12.03
CA ASP A 204 -9.53 6.15 12.18
C ASP A 204 -9.13 5.93 13.65
N GLY A 205 -7.83 5.79 13.90
CA GLY A 205 -7.28 5.77 15.25
C GLY A 205 -7.90 4.72 16.19
N ASP A 206 -8.27 5.17 17.39
CA ASP A 206 -8.89 4.30 18.40
C ASP A 206 -10.33 3.89 18.04
N ASP A 207 -11.10 4.74 17.35
CA ASP A 207 -12.46 4.40 16.92
C ASP A 207 -12.46 3.25 15.92
N LEU A 208 -11.52 3.26 14.98
CA LEU A 208 -11.32 2.15 14.05
C LEU A 208 -10.89 0.87 14.78
N ALA A 209 -9.97 0.97 15.73
CA ALA A 209 -9.55 -0.19 16.53
C ALA A 209 -10.70 -0.79 17.35
N THR A 210 -11.57 0.05 17.91
CA THR A 210 -12.79 -0.39 18.60
C THR A 210 -13.79 -1.04 17.64
N ALA A 211 -13.94 -0.53 16.42
CA ALA A 211 -14.79 -1.15 15.40
C ALA A 211 -14.33 -2.57 15.07
N TYR A 212 -13.03 -2.76 14.84
CA TYR A 212 -12.47 -4.10 14.62
C TYR A 212 -12.68 -5.02 15.83
N ALA A 213 -12.29 -4.60 17.04
CA ALA A 213 -12.37 -5.45 18.23
C ALA A 213 -13.82 -5.77 18.67
N SER A 214 -14.79 -4.94 18.24
CA SER A 214 -16.22 -5.15 18.50
C SER A 214 -16.93 -5.93 17.39
N SER A 215 -16.17 -6.38 16.38
CA SER A 215 -16.65 -7.27 15.32
C SER A 215 -16.26 -8.72 15.61
N ASP A 216 -16.73 -9.66 14.80
CA ASP A 216 -16.52 -11.10 15.02
C ASP A 216 -15.95 -11.84 13.79
N ILE A 217 -16.11 -11.30 12.58
CA ILE A 217 -15.53 -11.83 11.33
C ILE A 217 -15.04 -10.66 10.46
N TYR A 218 -13.86 -10.76 9.85
CA TYR A 218 -13.41 -9.79 8.84
C TYR A 218 -13.55 -10.35 7.43
N LEU A 219 -14.44 -9.74 6.63
CA LEU A 219 -14.67 -10.10 5.23
C LEU A 219 -14.08 -9.01 4.33
N PHE A 220 -13.01 -9.35 3.61
CA PHE A 220 -12.27 -8.39 2.80
C PHE A 220 -11.87 -8.96 1.43
N PRO A 221 -12.79 -8.93 0.45
CA PRO A 221 -12.60 -9.51 -0.88
C PRO A 221 -11.79 -8.60 -1.82
N SER A 222 -10.90 -7.75 -1.31
CA SER A 222 -10.17 -6.79 -2.15
C SER A 222 -9.29 -7.51 -3.17
N SER A 223 -9.44 -7.13 -4.44
CA SER A 223 -8.70 -7.70 -5.57
C SER A 223 -7.37 -6.99 -5.87
N VAL A 224 -7.06 -5.90 -5.14
CA VAL A 224 -5.77 -5.19 -5.25
C VAL A 224 -5.30 -4.74 -3.87
N GLU A 225 -4.25 -5.42 -3.39
CA GLU A 225 -3.47 -5.05 -2.21
C GLU A 225 -1.99 -5.33 -2.42
N THR A 226 -1.14 -4.45 -1.89
CA THR A 226 0.30 -4.72 -1.81
C THR A 226 0.68 -5.43 -0.50
N PHE A 227 -0.03 -5.11 0.59
CA PHE A 227 0.18 -5.72 1.90
C PHE A 227 -1.12 -6.01 2.67
N GLY A 228 -2.19 -5.23 2.51
CA GLY A 228 -3.41 -5.45 3.30
C GLY A 228 -3.27 -5.02 4.77
N ASN A 229 -2.96 -3.75 5.02
CA ASN A 229 -2.91 -3.19 6.38
C ASN A 229 -4.22 -3.39 7.14
N ALA A 230 -5.36 -3.16 6.49
CA ALA A 230 -6.68 -3.35 7.08
C ALA A 230 -6.91 -4.82 7.52
N THR A 231 -6.36 -5.78 6.76
CA THR A 231 -6.37 -7.20 7.13
C THR A 231 -5.46 -7.48 8.32
N LEU A 232 -4.26 -6.87 8.39
CA LEU A 232 -3.36 -7.02 9.53
C LEU A 232 -3.95 -6.39 10.80
N GLU A 233 -4.63 -5.25 10.69
CA GLU A 233 -5.36 -4.57 11.77
C GLU A 233 -6.51 -5.45 12.30
N ALA A 234 -7.28 -6.07 11.40
CA ALA A 234 -8.31 -7.05 11.75
C ALA A 234 -7.72 -8.26 12.48
N ALA A 235 -6.64 -8.84 11.95
CA ALA A 235 -5.95 -9.99 12.55
C ALA A 235 -5.42 -9.64 13.95
N ALA A 236 -4.78 -8.47 14.09
CA ALA A 236 -4.29 -7.97 15.36
C ALA A 236 -5.42 -7.71 16.36
N SER A 237 -6.61 -7.32 15.89
CA SER A 237 -7.80 -7.17 16.73
C SER A 237 -8.47 -8.51 17.09
N GLY A 238 -7.94 -9.63 16.59
CA GLY A 238 -8.41 -10.99 16.90
C GLY A 238 -9.57 -11.46 16.03
N LEU A 239 -9.69 -10.96 14.80
CA LEU A 239 -10.73 -11.39 13.88
C LEU A 239 -10.26 -12.57 13.00
N PRO A 240 -11.09 -13.60 12.82
CA PRO A 240 -10.95 -14.55 11.73
C PRO A 240 -11.05 -13.81 10.39
N LEU A 241 -10.25 -14.24 9.42
CA LEU A 241 -10.08 -13.53 8.15
C LEU A 241 -10.74 -14.30 7.00
N VAL A 242 -11.55 -13.63 6.19
CA VAL A 242 -12.02 -14.15 4.89
C VAL A 242 -11.57 -13.16 3.82
N VAL A 243 -10.55 -13.52 3.05
CA VAL A 243 -9.84 -12.58 2.17
C VAL A 243 -9.53 -13.18 0.81
N ASP A 244 -9.17 -12.31 -0.13
CA ASP A 244 -8.62 -12.71 -1.42
C ASP A 244 -7.20 -13.31 -1.28
N LEU A 245 -6.99 -14.51 -1.84
CA LEU A 245 -5.72 -15.24 -1.83
C LEU A 245 -4.56 -14.48 -2.50
N GLY A 246 -4.84 -13.79 -3.61
CA GLY A 246 -3.85 -13.06 -4.38
C GLY A 246 -3.46 -11.72 -3.75
N CYS A 247 -4.20 -11.26 -2.76
CA CYS A 247 -3.98 -9.94 -2.15
C CYS A 247 -3.50 -10.06 -0.69
N SER A 248 -4.44 -10.32 0.22
CA SER A 248 -4.15 -10.41 1.66
C SER A 248 -3.93 -11.85 2.13
N GLY A 249 -3.93 -12.83 1.22
CA GLY A 249 -3.79 -14.25 1.54
C GLY A 249 -2.52 -14.63 2.31
N HIS A 250 -1.44 -13.85 2.21
CA HIS A 250 -0.21 -14.11 2.99
C HIS A 250 -0.39 -13.89 4.51
N LEU A 251 -1.46 -13.24 4.95
CA LEU A 251 -1.86 -13.10 6.36
C LEU A 251 -2.79 -14.24 6.81
N VAL A 252 -3.18 -15.12 5.89
CA VAL A 252 -4.07 -16.25 6.13
C VAL A 252 -3.33 -17.56 5.96
N LYS A 253 -3.42 -18.39 7.00
CA LYS A 253 -3.19 -19.82 6.90
C LYS A 253 -4.57 -20.48 6.84
N ASP A 254 -4.89 -20.97 5.64
CA ASP A 254 -6.22 -21.52 5.33
C ASP A 254 -6.62 -22.61 6.33
N GLY A 255 -7.83 -22.48 6.89
CA GLY A 255 -8.35 -23.39 7.90
C GLY A 255 -7.73 -23.26 9.29
N VAL A 256 -6.91 -22.24 9.56
CA VAL A 256 -6.26 -22.04 10.87
C VAL A 256 -6.62 -20.69 11.51
N ASN A 257 -6.53 -19.60 10.75
CA ASN A 257 -6.93 -18.26 11.23
C ASN A 257 -7.95 -17.57 10.31
N GLY A 258 -8.37 -18.27 9.26
CA GLY A 258 -9.21 -17.72 8.22
C GLY A 258 -9.26 -18.59 6.98
N TYR A 259 -9.85 -18.03 5.94
CA TYR A 259 -10.00 -18.62 4.63
C TYR A 259 -9.51 -17.67 3.54
N GLY A 260 -8.74 -18.22 2.62
CA GLY A 260 -8.36 -17.55 1.39
C GLY A 260 -9.30 -17.95 0.26
N CYS A 261 -9.94 -17.00 -0.38
CA CYS A 261 -10.86 -17.22 -1.49
C CYS A 261 -10.25 -16.72 -2.82
N GLY A 262 -10.66 -17.33 -3.94
CA GLY A 262 -10.34 -16.80 -5.27
C GLY A 262 -11.08 -15.50 -5.55
N SER A 263 -10.51 -14.59 -6.33
CA SER A 263 -11.00 -13.22 -6.50
C SER A 263 -12.45 -13.06 -6.97
N ASP A 264 -12.95 -14.02 -7.74
CA ASP A 264 -14.32 -14.01 -8.27
C ASP A 264 -15.15 -15.21 -7.78
N ASP A 265 -14.65 -15.94 -6.77
CA ASP A 265 -15.32 -17.10 -6.21
C ASP A 265 -16.28 -16.69 -5.08
N LEU A 266 -17.42 -16.11 -5.49
CA LEU A 266 -18.47 -15.64 -4.57
C LEU A 266 -18.97 -16.76 -3.65
N ASP A 267 -19.05 -18.00 -4.14
CA ASP A 267 -19.48 -19.15 -3.34
C ASP A 267 -18.45 -19.51 -2.27
N ALA A 268 -17.14 -19.45 -2.57
CA ALA A 268 -16.11 -19.65 -1.56
C ALA A 268 -16.18 -18.59 -0.45
N TYR A 269 -16.34 -17.31 -0.79
CA TYR A 269 -16.50 -16.25 0.22
C TYR A 269 -17.76 -16.46 1.07
N TYR A 270 -18.87 -16.85 0.44
CA TYR A 270 -20.12 -17.16 1.12
C TYR A 270 -19.95 -18.32 2.10
N GLN A 271 -19.43 -19.46 1.65
CA GLN A 271 -19.27 -20.67 2.48
C GLN A 271 -18.27 -20.46 3.62
N ALA A 272 -17.16 -19.76 3.36
CA ALA A 272 -16.18 -19.39 4.38
C ALA A 272 -16.80 -18.52 5.48
N THR A 273 -17.55 -17.48 5.07
CA THR A 273 -18.22 -16.57 6.01
C THR A 273 -19.34 -17.30 6.77
N LEU A 274 -20.13 -18.12 6.09
CA LEU A 274 -21.20 -18.93 6.70
C LEU A 274 -20.64 -19.85 7.77
N THR A 275 -19.55 -20.56 7.46
CA THR A 275 -18.88 -21.47 8.40
C THR A 275 -18.52 -20.72 9.68
N LEU A 276 -17.93 -19.53 9.58
CA LEU A 276 -17.54 -18.73 10.74
C LEU A 276 -18.75 -18.11 11.47
N LEU A 277 -19.85 -17.83 10.78
CA LEU A 277 -21.10 -17.38 11.41
C LEU A 277 -21.73 -18.48 12.26
N THR A 278 -21.68 -19.73 11.81
CA THR A 278 -22.40 -20.85 12.43
C THR A 278 -21.58 -21.70 13.40
N ASP A 279 -20.26 -21.55 13.40
CA ASP A 279 -19.34 -22.37 14.21
C ASP A 279 -18.56 -21.48 15.19
N ASP A 280 -19.09 -21.36 16.41
CA ASP A 280 -18.54 -20.51 17.47
C ASP A 280 -17.17 -20.98 17.95
N GLU A 281 -16.96 -22.30 18.04
CA GLU A 281 -15.68 -22.89 18.44
C GLU A 281 -14.60 -22.57 17.41
N LYS A 282 -14.90 -22.76 16.13
CA LYS A 282 -13.97 -22.42 15.04
C LYS A 282 -13.71 -20.91 14.97
N ARG A 283 -14.75 -20.09 15.14
CA ARG A 283 -14.60 -18.62 15.17
C ARG A 283 -13.64 -18.21 16.29
N ALA A 284 -13.79 -18.77 17.49
CA ALA A 284 -12.90 -18.52 18.63
C ALA A 284 -11.46 -19.02 18.42
N GLU A 285 -11.29 -20.21 17.83
CA GLU A 285 -9.97 -20.75 17.47
C GLU A 285 -9.25 -19.83 16.48
N PHE A 286 -9.94 -19.44 15.40
CA PHE A 286 -9.37 -18.60 14.36
C PHE A 286 -9.05 -17.21 14.87
N SER A 287 -9.88 -16.65 15.76
CA SER A 287 -9.61 -15.39 16.46
C SER A 287 -8.27 -15.42 17.21
N LEU A 288 -8.02 -16.48 17.98
CA LEU A 288 -6.77 -16.65 18.72
C LEU A 288 -5.57 -16.76 17.77
N GLN A 289 -5.69 -17.58 16.72
CA GLN A 289 -4.63 -17.79 15.73
C GLN A 289 -4.31 -16.51 14.95
N SER A 290 -5.31 -15.75 14.54
CA SER A 290 -5.14 -14.43 13.88
C SER A 290 -4.34 -13.48 14.76
N ARG A 291 -4.71 -13.36 16.04
CA ARG A 291 -3.95 -12.53 16.99
C ARG A 291 -2.52 -13.03 17.14
N GLN A 292 -2.31 -14.33 17.31
CA GLN A 292 -0.98 -14.90 17.48
C GLN A 292 -0.09 -14.65 16.26
N MET A 293 -0.60 -14.88 15.06
CA MET A 293 0.12 -14.64 13.81
C MET A 293 0.44 -13.16 13.60
N SER A 294 -0.44 -12.25 13.97
CA SER A 294 -0.21 -10.80 13.85
C SER A 294 1.01 -10.31 14.65
N GLN A 295 1.39 -11.00 15.73
CA GLN A 295 2.50 -10.59 16.61
C GLN A 295 3.85 -10.53 15.88
N GLN A 296 4.02 -11.29 14.81
CA GLN A 296 5.26 -11.28 14.04
C GLN A 296 5.50 -9.97 13.28
N TYR A 297 4.46 -9.15 13.12
CA TYR A 297 4.46 -7.86 12.43
C TYR A 297 4.48 -6.68 13.41
N GLU A 298 4.84 -6.88 14.68
CA GLU A 298 4.94 -5.78 15.63
C GLU A 298 5.85 -4.65 15.08
N ASN A 299 5.40 -3.40 15.21
CA ASN A 299 6.04 -2.22 14.65
C ASN A 299 7.54 -2.13 14.96
N ARG A 300 7.96 -2.28 16.21
CA ARG A 300 9.38 -2.19 16.60
C ARG A 300 10.22 -3.25 15.88
N LYS A 301 9.72 -4.48 15.76
CA LYS A 301 10.41 -5.54 15.02
C LYS A 301 10.57 -5.20 13.53
N VAL A 302 9.50 -4.76 12.86
CA VAL A 302 9.52 -4.42 11.43
C VAL A 302 10.38 -3.18 11.14
N MET A 303 10.33 -2.18 12.02
CA MET A 303 11.15 -0.98 11.90
C MET A 303 12.63 -1.27 12.16
N SER A 304 12.95 -2.11 13.14
CA SER A 304 14.34 -2.55 13.39
C SER A 304 14.92 -3.28 12.18
N GLN A 305 14.10 -4.08 11.48
CA GLN A 305 14.50 -4.72 10.24
C GLN A 305 14.81 -3.69 9.13
N MET A 306 14.01 -2.63 9.00
CA MET A 306 14.29 -1.57 8.01
C MET A 306 15.59 -0.82 8.33
N VAL A 307 15.87 -0.53 9.60
CA VAL A 307 17.14 0.10 10.00
C VAL A 307 18.34 -0.79 9.65
N ALA A 308 18.23 -2.10 9.88
CA ALA A 308 19.25 -3.06 9.46
C ALA A 308 19.40 -3.10 7.93
N ASN A 309 18.29 -3.01 7.19
CA ASN A 309 18.29 -2.95 5.73
C ASN A 309 19.03 -1.70 5.21
N TYR A 310 18.85 -0.53 5.82
CA TYR A 310 19.61 0.67 5.46
C TYR A 310 21.11 0.46 5.60
N SER A 311 21.54 -0.12 6.73
CA SER A 311 22.96 -0.41 7.00
C SER A 311 23.53 -1.36 5.96
N HIS A 312 22.80 -2.44 5.64
CA HIS A 312 23.21 -3.40 4.63
C HIS A 312 23.37 -2.74 3.25
N VAL A 313 22.39 -1.97 2.80
CA VAL A 313 22.42 -1.31 1.48
C VAL A 313 23.58 -0.31 1.41
N TYR A 314 23.80 0.45 2.48
CA TYR A 314 24.94 1.34 2.60
C TYR A 314 26.27 0.58 2.46
N ASP A 315 26.48 -0.46 3.28
CA ASP A 315 27.72 -1.24 3.28
C ASP A 315 27.95 -1.95 1.94
N GLU A 316 26.90 -2.52 1.34
CA GLU A 316 26.96 -3.15 0.02
C GLU A 316 27.38 -2.14 -1.05
N PHE A 317 26.88 -0.90 -1.00
CA PHE A 317 27.26 0.12 -1.97
C PHE A 317 28.75 0.43 -1.98
N TYR A 318 29.35 0.63 -0.81
CA TYR A 318 30.77 0.94 -0.72
C TYR A 318 31.66 -0.30 -0.91
N SER A 319 31.27 -1.45 -0.35
CA SER A 319 32.09 -2.67 -0.40
C SER A 319 32.05 -3.39 -1.75
N LYS A 320 30.87 -3.51 -2.36
CA LYS A 320 30.65 -4.26 -3.62
C LYS A 320 30.77 -3.36 -4.85
N TYR A 321 30.23 -2.15 -4.78
CA TYR A 321 30.23 -1.21 -5.91
C TYR A 321 31.32 -0.14 -5.81
N GLY A 322 32.12 -0.15 -4.74
CA GLY A 322 33.25 0.77 -4.57
C GLY A 322 32.81 2.22 -4.34
N GLY A 323 31.56 2.44 -3.92
CA GLY A 323 31.02 3.78 -3.70
C GLY A 323 30.66 4.54 -4.98
N HIS A 324 30.72 3.91 -6.16
CA HIS A 324 30.48 4.59 -7.44
C HIS A 324 29.32 3.94 -8.22
N HIS A 325 28.27 4.72 -8.51
CA HIS A 325 27.16 4.23 -9.35
C HIS A 325 27.61 3.78 -10.74
N ARG A 326 28.65 4.42 -11.29
CA ARG A 326 29.24 4.04 -12.58
C ARG A 326 29.78 2.61 -12.59
N ASN A 327 30.26 2.11 -11.44
CA ASN A 327 30.72 0.73 -11.33
C ASN A 327 29.51 -0.22 -11.41
N ARG A 328 28.49 0.01 -10.58
CA ARG A 328 27.22 -0.74 -10.63
C ARG A 328 26.64 -0.77 -12.05
N ASP A 329 26.53 0.38 -12.70
CA ASP A 329 25.90 0.53 -14.01
C ASP A 329 26.72 -0.02 -15.19
N LYS A 330 27.97 -0.45 -14.94
CA LYS A 330 28.84 -1.05 -15.97
C LYS A 330 29.20 -2.50 -15.67
N GLN A 331 29.76 -2.76 -14.49
CA GLN A 331 30.31 -4.06 -14.11
C GLN A 331 29.23 -5.02 -13.60
N TYR A 332 28.21 -4.49 -12.92
CA TYR A 332 27.14 -5.27 -12.29
C TYR A 332 25.77 -5.01 -12.92
N ALA A 333 25.75 -4.45 -14.13
CA ALA A 333 24.53 -4.14 -14.85
C ALA A 333 23.85 -5.43 -15.32
N ASN A 334 22.53 -5.49 -15.15
CA ASN A 334 21.74 -6.48 -15.85
C ASN A 334 21.56 -6.06 -17.31
N LYS A 335 21.49 -7.03 -18.23
CA LYS A 335 21.35 -6.78 -19.67
C LYS A 335 20.11 -5.93 -20.01
N ASP A 336 19.07 -6.03 -19.19
CA ASP A 336 17.80 -5.36 -19.42
C ASP A 336 17.64 -4.04 -18.63
N SER A 337 18.69 -3.60 -17.90
CA SER A 337 18.68 -2.41 -17.04
C SER A 337 18.58 -1.11 -17.85
N PHE A 338 19.42 -0.92 -18.87
CA PHE A 338 19.56 0.39 -19.54
C PHE A 338 19.22 0.34 -21.04
N LEU A 339 18.19 -0.40 -21.44
CA LEU A 339 17.76 -0.53 -22.84
C LEU A 339 17.38 0.82 -23.48
N ALA A 340 16.94 1.80 -22.68
CA ALA A 340 16.57 3.14 -23.11
C ALA A 340 17.63 4.21 -22.74
N GLY A 341 18.87 3.78 -22.40
CA GLY A 341 19.97 4.67 -22.00
C GLY A 341 20.22 4.71 -20.49
N THR A 342 21.31 5.38 -20.11
CA THR A 342 21.82 5.41 -18.71
C THR A 342 21.41 6.65 -17.92
N TYR A 343 20.67 7.58 -18.52
CA TYR A 343 20.23 8.81 -17.86
C TYR A 343 18.92 8.57 -17.09
N PRO A 344 18.87 8.89 -15.78
CA PRO A 344 17.66 8.81 -14.96
C PRO A 344 16.46 9.52 -15.58
N LYS A 345 16.69 10.74 -16.08
CA LYS A 345 15.66 11.56 -16.73
C LYS A 345 15.81 11.49 -18.25
N PRO A 346 14.96 10.74 -18.97
CA PRO A 346 14.97 10.71 -20.43
C PRO A 346 14.71 12.10 -21.00
N ILE A 347 15.35 12.42 -22.13
CA ILE A 347 15.19 13.70 -22.83
C ILE A 347 13.71 14.01 -23.10
N ALA A 348 12.91 12.99 -23.45
CA ALA A 348 11.47 13.17 -23.66
C ALA A 348 10.73 13.69 -22.41
N LEU A 349 11.06 13.20 -21.21
CA LEU A 349 10.46 13.69 -19.96
C LEU A 349 10.97 15.08 -19.59
N ALA A 350 12.26 15.37 -19.85
CA ALA A 350 12.80 16.71 -19.69
C ALA A 350 12.15 17.73 -20.65
N LEU A 351 11.85 17.31 -21.89
CA LEU A 351 11.13 18.11 -22.87
C LEU A 351 9.67 18.32 -22.43
N ILE A 352 8.97 17.27 -21.98
CA ILE A 352 7.60 17.41 -21.46
C ILE A 352 7.57 18.39 -20.30
N GLU A 353 8.48 18.29 -19.33
CA GLU A 353 8.55 19.25 -18.22
C GLU A 353 8.87 20.67 -18.70
N PHE A 354 9.84 20.82 -19.61
CA PHE A 354 10.17 22.11 -20.20
C PHE A 354 8.97 22.73 -20.91
N PHE A 355 8.26 21.97 -21.75
CA PHE A 355 7.06 22.43 -22.44
C PHE A 355 5.91 22.68 -21.46
N SER A 356 5.71 21.84 -20.44
CA SER A 356 4.69 22.08 -19.40
C SER A 356 4.98 23.36 -18.61
N TYR A 357 6.25 23.63 -18.30
CA TYR A 357 6.69 24.85 -17.63
C TYR A 357 6.55 26.09 -18.52
N GLU A 358 6.96 26.02 -19.79
CA GLU A 358 6.84 27.12 -20.75
C GLU A 358 5.38 27.38 -21.17
N ILE A 359 4.56 26.34 -21.33
CA ILE A 359 3.10 26.46 -21.52
C ILE A 359 2.45 27.06 -20.27
N GLY A 360 2.89 26.63 -19.07
CA GLY A 360 2.46 27.22 -17.80
C GLY A 360 2.75 28.72 -17.76
N LYS A 361 3.97 29.15 -18.14
CA LYS A 361 4.35 30.57 -18.27
C LYS A 361 3.50 31.32 -19.30
N LEU A 362 3.29 30.74 -20.48
CA LEU A 362 2.48 31.30 -21.56
C LEU A 362 1.02 31.48 -21.16
N LEU A 363 0.44 30.54 -20.39
CA LEU A 363 -0.93 30.62 -19.89
C LEU A 363 -1.09 31.57 -18.70
N THR A 364 -0.02 31.86 -17.94
CA THR A 364 -0.01 32.97 -16.96
C THR A 364 0.05 34.36 -17.59
N VAL A 365 0.38 34.48 -18.88
CA VAL A 365 0.33 35.74 -19.61
C VAL A 365 -0.93 35.77 -20.47
N SER A 366 -1.98 36.39 -19.90
CA SER A 366 -3.23 36.76 -20.55
C SER A 366 -4.23 35.62 -20.76
N PHE A 367 -5.11 35.39 -19.78
CA PHE A 367 -6.57 35.25 -19.95
C PHE A 367 -7.22 35.16 -18.55
N ASN A 368 -7.94 36.21 -18.14
CA ASN A 368 -8.79 36.17 -16.95
C ASN A 368 -9.94 35.16 -17.18
N GLY A 369 -9.98 34.06 -16.42
CA GLY A 369 -11.20 33.28 -16.22
C GLY A 369 -11.25 31.81 -16.65
N ILE A 370 -10.12 31.08 -16.75
CA ILE A 370 -10.10 29.63 -17.00
C ILE A 370 -9.55 28.89 -15.75
N PRO A 371 -10.04 27.68 -15.39
CA PRO A 371 -9.74 27.03 -14.11
C PRO A 371 -8.24 26.80 -13.90
N LYS A 372 -7.80 26.94 -12.64
CA LYS A 372 -6.41 26.80 -12.21
C LYS A 372 -5.83 25.46 -12.69
N VAL A 373 -4.80 25.55 -13.53
CA VAL A 373 -3.82 24.49 -13.80
C VAL A 373 -3.37 23.88 -12.47
N PRO A 374 -3.14 22.56 -12.37
CA PRO A 374 -2.63 21.94 -11.14
C PRO A 374 -1.41 22.71 -10.62
N ARG A 375 -1.43 23.05 -9.33
CA ARG A 375 -0.34 23.78 -8.69
C ARG A 375 0.93 22.93 -8.78
N TYR A 376 2.01 23.53 -9.24
CA TYR A 376 3.36 23.02 -9.01
C TYR A 376 3.58 22.97 -7.49
N ASN A 377 3.55 21.77 -6.92
CA ASN A 377 3.94 21.54 -5.54
C ASN A 377 5.35 20.91 -5.53
N PRO A 378 6.40 21.64 -5.12
CA PRO A 378 7.77 21.11 -5.04
C PRO A 378 7.98 20.09 -3.91
N THR A 379 6.93 19.76 -3.14
CA THR A 379 6.99 18.83 -2.02
C THR A 379 5.85 17.82 -2.12
N SER A 380 6.01 16.80 -2.97
CA SER A 380 5.32 15.53 -2.75
C SER A 380 6.00 14.80 -1.59
N ASP A 381 5.20 14.08 -0.78
CA ASP A 381 5.59 13.53 0.51
C ASP A 381 6.99 12.89 0.52
N ILE A 382 7.77 13.35 1.50
CA ILE A 382 9.19 13.11 1.74
C ILE A 382 9.59 11.64 1.51
N SER A 383 10.49 11.43 0.55
CA SER A 383 11.37 10.26 0.51
C SER A 383 12.17 10.22 1.81
N VAL A 384 12.17 9.09 2.52
CA VAL A 384 12.92 9.01 3.79
C VAL A 384 14.41 9.15 3.48
N VAL A 385 15.00 10.24 3.93
CA VAL A 385 16.44 10.50 3.84
C VAL A 385 17.07 10.08 5.16
N ALA A 386 18.01 9.14 5.11
CA ALA A 386 18.67 8.60 6.31
C ALA A 386 20.12 9.08 6.38
N LYS A 387 20.53 9.57 7.55
CA LYS A 387 21.93 9.90 7.88
C LYS A 387 22.44 8.90 8.92
N TYR A 388 23.39 8.07 8.52
CA TYR A 388 24.07 7.12 9.39
C TYR A 388 25.36 7.78 9.90
N GLY A 389 25.35 8.28 11.13
CA GLY A 389 26.58 8.62 11.83
C GLY A 389 27.15 7.37 12.47
N ARG A 390 28.42 7.04 12.19
CA ARG A 390 29.19 6.26 13.18
C ARG A 390 29.22 7.12 14.44
N TYR A 391 28.37 6.82 15.42
CA TYR A 391 28.62 7.31 16.77
C TYR A 391 29.93 6.69 17.20
N GLU A 392 31.02 7.47 17.13
CA GLU A 392 32.17 7.21 17.96
C GLU A 392 31.63 7.18 19.40
N GLN A 393 31.64 6.00 20.01
CA GLN A 393 31.33 5.90 21.43
C GLN A 393 32.36 6.74 22.21
N PRO A 394 31.95 7.42 23.30
CA PRO A 394 32.83 8.27 24.09
C PRO A 394 34.03 7.53 24.69
#